data_AF-A0A3M1MZ63-F1
#
_entry.id   AF-A0A3M1MZ63-F1
#
_cell.length_a   1.000
_cell.length_b   1.000
_cell.length_c   1.000
_cell.angle_alpha   90.00
_cell.angle_beta   90.00
_cell.angle_gamma   90.00
#
_symmetry.space_group_name_H-M   'P 1'
#
loop_
_entity.id
_entity.type
_entity.pdbx_description
1 polymer ?
#
loop_
_entity_poly.entity_id
_entity_poly.type
_entity_poly.pdbx_seq_one_letter_code
_entity_poly.pdbx_strand_id
1 'polypeptide(L)'
;MTTAPFQFDLLARDGRARAGVFHTPHGDLPTPIFAPVGTQATVKAVTPAQLQELNAHLVLANTYHLYLRPGDDLVAEMGGLHQFMQWHGPILTDSGGFQVFSLAQIREIDADGVTFKSHIDGSTHRFTPEKSIAIQENLGADIIMAFDECPHPYGHEQVAAAVERTHRWAERCLKAKTRPDQALFGIVQGGIYPDLRTQSAEFLTSLDFPGYAIGGLAVGETKPEMHATLELVNDILPQNKPRYLMGVGTPEDLVEGVARG
;
A
#
# COMPACT_ATOMS: atom_id res chain seq x y z
N MET A 1 13.12 -23.15 12.98
CA MET A 1 13.27 -21.73 12.59
C MET A 1 12.72 -21.62 11.18
N THR A 2 11.41 -21.38 11.06
CA THR A 2 10.77 -21.14 9.76
C THR A 2 11.23 -19.76 9.30
N THR A 3 11.98 -19.73 8.20
CA THR A 3 12.30 -18.51 7.44
C THR A 3 11.03 -17.69 7.29
N ALA A 4 11.11 -16.38 7.57
CA ALA A 4 9.98 -15.49 7.33
C ALA A 4 9.54 -15.68 5.86
N PRO A 5 8.24 -15.83 5.56
CA PRO A 5 7.78 -16.15 4.20
C PRO A 5 7.99 -15.00 3.20
N PHE A 6 8.60 -13.90 3.64
CA PHE A 6 8.82 -12.69 2.87
C PHE A 6 10.31 -12.36 2.84
N GLN A 7 10.89 -12.50 1.65
CA GLN A 7 12.28 -12.19 1.36
C GLN A 7 12.34 -11.48 0.01
N PHE A 8 13.19 -10.46 -0.09
CA PHE A 8 13.45 -9.77 -1.35
C PHE A 8 14.87 -10.06 -1.80
N ASP A 9 14.99 -10.76 -2.92
CA ASP A 9 16.24 -11.05 -3.57
C ASP A 9 16.50 -10.04 -4.69
N LEU A 10 17.50 -9.18 -4.49
CA LEU A 10 17.95 -8.23 -5.50
C LEU A 10 18.90 -8.95 -6.47
N LEU A 11 18.44 -9.17 -7.71
CA LEU A 11 19.16 -9.97 -8.71
C LEU A 11 20.11 -9.11 -9.57
N ALA A 12 19.67 -7.93 -9.96
CA ALA A 12 20.45 -7.04 -10.82
C ALA A 12 20.11 -5.56 -10.56
N ARG A 13 21.03 -4.69 -10.99
CA ARG A 13 20.88 -3.24 -10.95
C ARG A 13 21.45 -2.59 -12.20
N ASP A 14 20.83 -1.50 -12.61
CA ASP A 14 21.37 -0.56 -13.57
C ASP A 14 21.15 0.87 -13.04
N GLY A 15 22.22 1.53 -12.58
CA GLY A 15 22.12 2.76 -11.80
C GLY A 15 21.24 2.60 -10.55
N ARG A 16 20.13 3.35 -10.50
CA ARG A 16 19.13 3.27 -9.42
C ARG A 16 18.08 2.18 -9.68
N ALA A 17 17.88 1.76 -10.92
CA ALA A 17 16.91 0.73 -11.28
C ALA A 17 17.30 -0.64 -10.71
N ARG A 18 16.28 -1.43 -10.34
CA ARG A 18 16.44 -2.71 -9.63
C ARG A 18 15.57 -3.77 -10.28
N ALA A 19 16.13 -4.94 -10.48
CA ALA A 19 15.40 -6.15 -10.82
C ALA A 19 15.59 -7.19 -9.72
N GLY A 20 14.51 -7.75 -9.22
CA GLY A 20 14.54 -8.67 -8.09
C GLY A 20 13.34 -9.60 -8.04
N VAL A 21 13.24 -10.38 -6.97
CA VAL A 21 12.11 -11.25 -6.67
C VAL A 21 11.70 -11.05 -5.23
N PHE A 22 10.42 -10.76 -4.98
CA PHE A 22 9.84 -10.79 -3.65
C PHE A 22 9.04 -12.09 -3.46
N HIS A 23 9.45 -12.90 -2.49
CA HIS A 23 8.79 -14.17 -2.20
C HIS A 23 7.55 -13.95 -1.34
N THR A 24 6.42 -14.56 -1.72
CA THR A 24 5.19 -14.57 -0.91
C THR A 24 4.61 -15.98 -0.82
N PRO A 25 3.68 -16.25 0.12
CA PRO A 25 3.05 -17.57 0.24
C PRO A 25 2.30 -18.04 -1.02
N HIS A 26 1.74 -17.12 -1.81
CA HIS A 26 0.99 -17.45 -3.03
C HIS A 26 1.80 -17.28 -4.33
N GLY A 27 3.12 -17.10 -4.23
CA GLY A 27 4.02 -17.12 -5.37
C GLY A 27 5.11 -16.06 -5.33
N ASP A 28 6.06 -16.20 -6.24
CA ASP A 28 7.13 -15.23 -6.42
C ASP A 28 6.66 -14.03 -7.22
N LEU A 29 7.12 -12.84 -6.82
CA LEU A 29 6.86 -11.56 -7.49
C LEU A 29 8.15 -11.03 -8.13
N PRO A 30 8.38 -11.26 -9.42
CA PRO A 30 9.44 -10.58 -10.15
C PRO A 30 9.20 -9.07 -10.15
N THR A 31 10.23 -8.28 -9.85
CA THR A 31 10.18 -6.81 -9.86
C THR A 31 11.17 -6.25 -10.90
N PRO A 32 10.86 -5.12 -11.56
CA PRO A 32 9.67 -4.28 -11.40
C PRO A 32 8.38 -4.94 -11.90
N ILE A 33 7.25 -4.62 -11.27
CA ILE A 33 5.94 -5.17 -11.61
C ILE A 33 4.84 -4.12 -11.51
N PHE A 34 3.84 -4.25 -12.37
CA PHE A 34 2.59 -3.51 -12.32
C PHE A 34 1.46 -4.39 -11.76
N ALA A 35 0.64 -3.83 -10.87
CA ALA A 35 -0.49 -4.53 -10.27
C ALA A 35 -1.82 -4.02 -10.86
N PRO A 36 -2.55 -4.83 -11.65
CA PRO A 36 -3.93 -4.53 -12.00
C PRO A 36 -4.79 -4.33 -10.75
N VAL A 37 -5.66 -3.32 -10.80
CA VAL A 37 -6.47 -2.91 -9.64
C VAL A 37 -7.84 -3.61 -9.66
N GLY A 38 -8.08 -4.43 -8.66
CA GLY A 38 -9.37 -5.00 -8.30
C GLY A 38 -10.10 -4.16 -7.27
N THR A 39 -11.25 -3.58 -7.63
CA THR A 39 -11.99 -2.68 -6.71
C THR A 39 -12.93 -3.46 -5.79
N GLN A 40 -13.66 -4.45 -6.30
CA GLN A 40 -14.65 -5.24 -5.55
C GLN A 40 -14.42 -6.73 -5.80
N ALA A 41 -13.25 -7.23 -5.40
CA ALA A 41 -12.81 -8.60 -5.66
C ALA A 41 -12.82 -8.97 -7.16
N THR A 42 -12.65 -7.99 -8.04
CA THR A 42 -12.59 -8.20 -9.48
C THR A 42 -11.83 -7.06 -10.15
N VAL A 43 -10.95 -7.40 -11.10
CA VAL A 43 -10.41 -6.45 -12.07
C VAL A 43 -11.49 -6.23 -13.12
N LYS A 44 -11.95 -4.98 -13.26
CA LYS A 44 -13.14 -4.67 -14.07
C LYS A 44 -12.98 -5.18 -15.51
N ALA A 45 -14.01 -5.89 -15.98
CA ALA A 45 -14.12 -6.44 -17.33
C ALA A 45 -13.06 -7.51 -17.71
N VAL A 46 -12.30 -8.03 -16.75
CA VAL A 46 -11.28 -9.06 -16.98
C VAL A 46 -11.51 -10.24 -16.02
N THR A 47 -11.50 -11.46 -16.55
CA THR A 47 -11.61 -12.67 -15.72
C THR A 47 -10.26 -13.06 -15.11
N PRO A 48 -10.23 -13.84 -14.01
CA PRO A 48 -8.97 -14.35 -13.46
C PRO A 48 -8.13 -15.15 -14.48
N ALA A 49 -8.79 -15.91 -15.37
CA ALA A 49 -8.11 -16.62 -16.46
C ALA A 49 -7.43 -15.67 -17.44
N GLN A 50 -8.07 -14.57 -17.83
CA GLN A 50 -7.45 -13.56 -18.69
C GLN A 50 -6.27 -12.86 -18.01
N LEU A 51 -6.31 -12.63 -16.70
CA LEU A 51 -5.15 -12.10 -15.96
C LEU A 51 -3.95 -13.06 -16.01
N GLN A 52 -4.21 -14.37 -15.92
CA GLN A 52 -3.18 -15.40 -16.08
C GLN A 52 -2.62 -15.45 -17.51
N GLU A 53 -3.49 -15.36 -18.52
CA GLU A 53 -3.07 -15.28 -19.93
C GLU A 53 -2.20 -14.05 -20.22
N LEU A 54 -2.47 -12.93 -19.53
CA LEU A 54 -1.67 -11.70 -19.60
C LEU A 54 -0.40 -11.75 -18.74
N ASN A 55 -0.14 -12.87 -18.07
CA ASN A 55 0.99 -13.08 -17.17
C ASN A 55 1.08 -12.00 -16.06
N ALA A 56 -0.07 -11.63 -15.49
CA ALA A 56 -0.09 -10.83 -14.27
C ALA A 56 0.42 -11.69 -13.11
N HIS A 57 1.30 -11.13 -12.26
CA HIS A 57 1.77 -11.83 -11.06
C HIS A 57 1.27 -11.21 -9.76
N LEU A 58 0.62 -10.04 -9.80
CA LEU A 58 0.12 -9.35 -8.62
C LEU A 58 -1.22 -8.69 -8.93
N VAL A 59 -2.16 -8.73 -7.99
CA VAL A 59 -3.41 -7.93 -8.06
C VAL A 59 -3.49 -7.03 -6.84
N LEU A 60 -3.86 -5.77 -7.03
CA LEU A 60 -4.17 -4.86 -5.93
C LEU A 60 -5.67 -4.90 -5.62
N ALA A 61 -6.06 -5.25 -4.40
CA ALA A 61 -7.44 -5.22 -3.93
C ALA A 61 -7.73 -4.01 -3.03
N ASN A 62 -8.85 -3.33 -3.25
CA ASN A 62 -9.22 -2.15 -2.45
C ASN A 62 -9.96 -2.56 -1.16
N THR A 63 -9.32 -2.34 -0.02
CA THR A 63 -9.85 -2.68 1.31
C THR A 63 -11.13 -1.91 1.62
N TYR A 64 -11.17 -0.61 1.30
CA TYR A 64 -12.33 0.25 1.56
C TYR A 64 -13.62 -0.29 0.93
N HIS A 65 -13.54 -0.70 -0.34
CA HIS A 65 -14.71 -1.18 -1.07
C HIS A 65 -15.15 -2.55 -0.58
N LEU A 66 -14.19 -3.46 -0.35
CA LEU A 66 -14.48 -4.81 0.16
C LEU A 66 -15.08 -4.79 1.56
N TYR A 67 -14.60 -3.89 2.43
CA TYR A 67 -15.16 -3.66 3.76
C TYR A 67 -16.62 -3.21 3.69
N LEU A 68 -16.95 -2.23 2.85
CA LEU A 68 -18.32 -1.74 2.74
C LEU A 68 -19.25 -2.77 2.09
N ARG A 69 -18.76 -3.47 1.06
CA ARG A 69 -19.51 -4.52 0.39
C ARG A 69 -18.54 -5.44 -0.38
N PRO A 70 -18.51 -6.74 -0.08
CA PRO A 70 -19.51 -7.49 0.68
C PRO A 70 -19.34 -7.50 2.22
N GLY A 71 -18.24 -6.97 2.74
CA GLY A 71 -17.82 -7.13 4.14
C GLY A 71 -16.67 -8.13 4.25
N ASP A 72 -15.66 -7.79 5.04
CA ASP A 72 -14.46 -8.63 5.21
C ASP A 72 -14.73 -9.93 5.97
N ASP A 73 -15.65 -9.92 6.93
CA ASP A 73 -16.05 -11.13 7.66
C ASP A 73 -16.64 -12.19 6.71
N LEU A 74 -17.49 -11.78 5.76
CA LEU A 74 -18.06 -12.70 4.77
C LEU A 74 -16.97 -13.25 3.84
N VAL A 75 -16.03 -12.41 3.40
CA VAL A 75 -14.91 -12.86 2.56
C VAL A 75 -14.05 -13.87 3.31
N ALA A 76 -13.78 -13.64 4.60
CA ALA A 76 -13.06 -14.58 5.45
C ALA A 76 -13.81 -15.92 5.58
N GLU A 77 -15.13 -15.88 5.85
CA GLU A 77 -15.98 -17.08 5.92
C GLU A 77 -16.00 -17.89 4.62
N MET A 78 -15.87 -17.21 3.47
CA MET A 78 -15.80 -17.83 2.14
C MET A 78 -14.40 -18.35 1.77
N GLY A 79 -13.44 -18.32 2.71
CA GLY A 79 -12.09 -18.86 2.51
C GLY A 79 -11.04 -17.82 2.14
N GLY A 80 -11.31 -16.53 2.36
CA GLY A 80 -10.40 -15.44 2.05
C GLY A 80 -10.52 -14.92 0.61
N LEU A 81 -9.85 -13.81 0.34
CA LEU A 81 -10.02 -13.06 -0.89
C LEU A 81 -9.58 -13.84 -2.14
N HIS A 82 -8.46 -14.58 -2.06
CA HIS A 82 -7.98 -15.45 -3.15
C HIS A 82 -9.06 -16.43 -3.62
N GLN A 83 -9.69 -17.15 -2.68
CA GLN A 83 -10.78 -18.08 -2.98
C GLN A 83 -12.03 -17.34 -3.47
N PHE A 84 -12.38 -16.22 -2.81
CA PHE A 84 -13.56 -15.44 -3.15
C PHE A 84 -13.52 -14.89 -4.58
N MET A 85 -12.35 -14.44 -5.05
CA MET A 85 -12.17 -13.90 -6.40
C MET A 85 -11.58 -14.88 -7.42
N GLN A 86 -11.31 -16.13 -7.01
CA GLN A 86 -10.67 -17.17 -7.83
C GLN A 86 -9.32 -16.72 -8.42
N TRP A 87 -8.54 -15.99 -7.62
CA TRP A 87 -7.17 -15.59 -7.95
C TRP A 87 -6.19 -16.33 -7.04
N HIS A 88 -5.30 -17.11 -7.63
CA HIS A 88 -4.35 -17.97 -6.88
C HIS A 88 -2.94 -17.40 -6.81
N GLY A 89 -2.69 -16.22 -7.38
CA GLY A 89 -1.42 -15.52 -7.25
C GLY A 89 -1.39 -14.56 -6.07
N PRO A 90 -0.27 -13.86 -5.86
CA PRO A 90 -0.15 -12.85 -4.82
C PRO A 90 -1.18 -11.72 -4.92
N ILE A 91 -1.65 -11.25 -3.76
CA ILE A 91 -2.54 -10.08 -3.63
C ILE A 91 -1.89 -9.03 -2.73
N LEU A 92 -2.01 -7.75 -3.13
CA LEU A 92 -1.74 -6.60 -2.28
C LEU A 92 -3.06 -5.92 -1.91
N THR A 93 -3.33 -5.63 -0.65
CA THR A 93 -4.45 -4.78 -0.23
C THR A 93 -3.96 -3.39 0.16
N ASP A 94 -4.65 -2.34 -0.26
CA ASP A 94 -4.42 -1.02 0.30
C ASP A 94 -4.96 -0.88 1.73
N SER A 95 -4.60 0.18 2.44
CA SER A 95 -5.05 0.40 3.82
C SER A 95 -6.47 0.98 3.92
N GLY A 96 -7.03 1.44 2.79
CA GLY A 96 -8.25 2.26 2.71
C GLY A 96 -8.04 3.75 3.00
N GLY A 97 -6.83 4.17 3.42
CA GLY A 97 -6.54 5.56 3.80
C GLY A 97 -6.75 6.57 2.65
N PHE A 98 -6.36 6.20 1.43
CA PHE A 98 -6.53 7.05 0.25
C PHE A 98 -7.99 7.24 -0.17
N GLN A 99 -8.81 6.20 -0.11
CA GLN A 99 -10.24 6.29 -0.44
C GLN A 99 -10.94 7.19 0.57
N VAL A 100 -10.58 7.06 1.85
CA VAL A 100 -11.04 7.98 2.87
C VAL A 100 -10.53 9.40 2.58
N PHE A 101 -9.32 9.60 2.05
CA PHE A 101 -8.85 10.90 1.52
C PHE A 101 -9.68 11.47 0.39
N SER A 102 -10.05 10.66 -0.60
CA SER A 102 -10.89 11.09 -1.71
C SER A 102 -12.28 11.58 -1.26
N LEU A 103 -12.70 11.21 -0.04
CA LEU A 103 -13.98 11.58 0.59
C LEU A 103 -13.84 12.79 1.54
N ALA A 104 -12.91 13.71 1.29
CA ALA A 104 -12.56 14.82 2.18
C ALA A 104 -13.74 15.65 2.73
N GLN A 105 -14.86 15.74 2.00
CA GLN A 105 -16.05 16.48 2.44
C GLN A 105 -16.89 15.76 3.50
N ILE A 106 -16.70 14.44 3.67
CA ILE A 106 -17.55 13.60 4.54
C ILE A 106 -16.73 12.78 5.55
N ARG A 107 -15.53 13.26 5.90
CA ARG A 107 -14.63 12.60 6.85
C ARG A 107 -14.19 13.52 7.98
N GLU A 108 -13.93 12.93 9.13
CA GLU A 108 -13.32 13.57 10.31
C GLU A 108 -12.11 12.74 10.74
N ILE A 109 -10.94 13.38 10.81
CA ILE A 109 -9.68 12.77 11.23
C ILE A 109 -9.34 13.28 12.63
N ASP A 110 -8.96 12.35 13.50
CA ASP A 110 -8.41 12.66 14.81
C ASP A 110 -7.15 11.81 15.08
N ALA A 111 -6.64 11.80 16.31
CA ALA A 111 -5.43 11.07 16.65
C ALA A 111 -5.56 9.54 16.51
N ASP A 112 -6.78 9.00 16.59
CA ASP A 112 -7.04 7.56 16.67
C ASP A 112 -7.45 6.91 15.35
N GLY A 113 -7.72 7.71 14.32
CA GLY A 113 -8.19 7.22 13.03
C GLY A 113 -9.10 8.20 12.30
N VAL A 114 -9.96 7.66 11.44
CA VAL A 114 -10.84 8.44 10.57
C VAL A 114 -12.28 7.94 10.62
N THR A 115 -13.20 8.87 10.88
CA THR A 115 -14.65 8.65 10.78
C THR A 115 -15.12 9.14 9.42
N PHE A 116 -15.95 8.36 8.72
CA PHE A 116 -16.50 8.75 7.42
C PHE A 116 -17.90 8.20 7.21
N LYS A 117 -18.62 8.74 6.21
CA LYS A 117 -19.89 8.18 5.76
C LYS A 117 -19.72 7.29 4.54
N SER A 118 -20.39 6.16 4.53
CA SER A 118 -20.48 5.24 3.39
C SER A 118 -21.12 5.94 2.20
N HIS A 119 -20.50 5.80 1.03
CA HIS A 119 -21.07 6.30 -0.24
C HIS A 119 -22.19 5.40 -0.78
N ILE A 120 -22.41 4.23 -0.17
CA ILE A 120 -23.43 3.26 -0.59
C ILE A 120 -24.78 3.57 0.04
N ASP A 121 -24.79 3.86 1.34
CA ASP A 121 -26.02 3.98 2.14
C ASP A 121 -26.01 5.14 3.15
N GLY A 122 -24.91 5.90 3.24
CA GLY A 122 -24.76 7.04 4.14
C GLY A 122 -24.50 6.68 5.61
N SER A 123 -24.34 5.40 5.94
CA SER A 123 -24.01 4.95 7.30
C SER A 123 -22.63 5.44 7.75
N THR A 124 -22.47 5.67 9.05
CA THR A 124 -21.20 6.17 9.63
C THR A 124 -20.30 5.01 10.02
N HIS A 125 -19.04 5.07 9.56
CA HIS A 125 -18.00 4.08 9.84
C HIS A 125 -16.77 4.73 10.43
N ARG A 126 -15.95 3.92 11.11
CA ARG A 126 -14.69 4.35 11.73
C ARG A 126 -13.57 3.39 11.38
N PHE A 127 -12.52 3.92 10.75
CA PHE A 127 -11.27 3.21 10.51
C PHE A 127 -10.22 3.67 11.50
N THR A 128 -9.61 2.71 12.19
CA THR A 128 -8.40 2.88 13.01
C THR A 128 -7.30 2.00 12.43
N PRO A 129 -6.02 2.20 12.82
CA PRO A 129 -4.94 1.29 12.49
C PRO A 129 -5.28 -0.18 12.75
N GLU A 130 -5.84 -0.49 13.92
CA GLU A 130 -6.21 -1.86 14.31
C GLU A 130 -7.33 -2.42 13.44
N LYS A 131 -8.37 -1.61 13.15
CA LYS A 131 -9.48 -2.08 12.31
C LYS A 131 -9.03 -2.29 10.86
N SER A 132 -8.18 -1.41 10.31
CA SER A 132 -7.63 -1.58 8.96
C SER A 132 -6.80 -2.86 8.84
N ILE A 133 -5.96 -3.15 9.84
CA ILE A 133 -5.20 -4.40 9.89
C ILE A 133 -6.13 -5.61 10.01
N ALA A 134 -7.11 -5.59 10.91
CA ALA A 134 -8.06 -6.69 11.07
C ALA A 134 -8.83 -7.00 9.77
N ILE A 135 -9.27 -5.96 9.05
CA ILE A 135 -9.94 -6.12 7.74
C ILE A 135 -8.99 -6.79 6.75
N GLN A 136 -7.74 -6.30 6.62
CA GLN A 136 -6.77 -6.88 5.69
C GLN A 136 -6.36 -8.31 6.07
N GLU A 137 -6.34 -8.65 7.36
CA GLU A 137 -6.10 -10.00 7.86
C GLU A 137 -7.25 -10.98 7.57
N ASN A 138 -8.49 -10.48 7.64
CA ASN A 138 -9.69 -11.21 7.22
C ASN A 138 -9.70 -11.46 5.71
N LEU A 139 -9.33 -10.45 4.91
CA LEU A 139 -9.19 -10.59 3.47
C LEU A 139 -8.08 -11.59 3.08
N GLY A 140 -7.02 -11.70 3.88
CA GLY A 140 -5.97 -12.71 3.70
C GLY A 140 -5.01 -12.43 2.54
N ALA A 141 -4.79 -11.16 2.18
CA ALA A 141 -3.84 -10.77 1.12
C ALA A 141 -2.38 -10.99 1.52
N ASP A 142 -1.51 -11.32 0.58
CA ASP A 142 -0.07 -11.54 0.82
C ASP A 142 0.66 -10.30 1.33
N ILE A 143 0.30 -9.13 0.78
CA ILE A 143 0.90 -7.84 1.14
C ILE A 143 -0.22 -6.93 1.64
N ILE A 144 -0.11 -6.46 2.87
CA ILE A 144 -1.03 -5.53 3.51
C ILE A 144 -0.31 -4.21 3.76
N MET A 145 -1.06 -3.12 3.75
CA MET A 145 -0.51 -1.77 3.87
C MET A 145 -0.84 -1.19 5.25
N ALA A 146 0.15 -0.54 5.88
CA ALA A 146 -0.09 0.17 7.12
C ALA A 146 -1.12 1.29 6.90
N PHE A 147 -2.00 1.50 7.89
CA PHE A 147 -2.94 2.61 7.84
C PHE A 147 -2.20 3.93 8.00
N ASP A 148 -2.43 4.84 7.05
CA ASP A 148 -1.74 6.12 6.94
C ASP A 148 -2.73 7.26 6.69
N GLU A 149 -2.22 8.48 6.84
CA GLU A 149 -2.92 9.66 6.35
C GLU A 149 -2.19 10.20 5.13
N CYS A 150 -2.89 10.21 4.00
CA CYS A 150 -2.43 10.89 2.79
C CYS A 150 -2.84 12.38 2.86
N PRO A 151 -1.91 13.33 3.07
CA PRO A 151 -2.22 14.75 2.97
C PRO A 151 -2.22 15.22 1.50
N HIS A 152 -2.74 16.41 1.26
CA HIS A 152 -2.45 17.16 0.04
C HIS A 152 -0.93 17.44 -0.04
N PRO A 153 -0.31 17.45 -1.24
CA PRO A 153 1.16 17.49 -1.34
C PRO A 153 1.79 18.81 -0.88
N TYR A 154 0.99 19.88 -0.80
CA TYR A 154 1.41 21.22 -0.37
C TYR A 154 0.82 21.60 0.99
N GLY A 155 1.54 22.45 1.72
CA GLY A 155 1.18 22.93 3.05
C GLY A 155 2.02 22.22 4.12
N HIS A 156 3.24 22.71 4.34
CA HIS A 156 4.25 22.04 5.17
C HIS A 156 3.72 21.65 6.56
N GLU A 157 3.04 22.56 7.26
CA GLU A 157 2.48 22.30 8.59
C GLU A 157 1.42 21.17 8.57
N GLN A 158 0.52 21.18 7.57
CA GLN A 158 -0.50 20.14 7.43
C GLN A 158 0.14 18.79 7.09
N VAL A 159 1.16 18.79 6.21
CA VAL A 159 1.91 17.58 5.84
C VAL A 159 2.69 17.04 7.03
N ALA A 160 3.36 17.90 7.81
CA ALA A 160 4.09 17.49 9.01
C ALA A 160 3.15 16.81 10.03
N ALA A 161 1.99 17.40 10.29
CA ALA A 161 0.99 16.82 11.18
C ALA A 161 0.47 15.45 10.69
N ALA A 162 0.31 15.27 9.37
CA ALA A 162 -0.08 13.99 8.78
C ALA A 162 1.04 12.94 8.84
N VAL A 163 2.30 13.36 8.68
CA VAL A 163 3.48 12.48 8.86
C VAL A 163 3.56 11.97 10.29
N GLU A 164 3.42 12.85 11.28
CA GLU A 164 3.42 12.45 12.69
C GLU A 164 2.28 11.48 13.04
N ARG A 165 1.07 11.71 12.50
CA ARG A 165 -0.05 10.77 12.67
C ARG A 165 0.23 9.43 12.01
N THR A 166 0.76 9.44 10.79
CA THR A 166 1.16 8.23 10.04
C THR A 166 2.20 7.42 10.81
N HIS A 167 3.17 8.07 11.46
CA HIS A 167 4.19 7.39 12.28
C HIS A 167 3.57 6.65 13.46
N ARG A 168 2.72 7.33 14.24
CA ARG A 168 2.00 6.71 15.36
C ARG A 168 1.09 5.57 14.90
N TRP A 169 0.43 5.73 13.76
CA TRP A 169 -0.43 4.70 13.19
C TRP A 169 0.35 3.50 12.66
N ALA A 170 1.55 3.70 12.10
CA ALA A 170 2.43 2.62 11.66
C ALA A 170 2.85 1.70 12.83
N GLU A 171 3.22 2.27 13.98
CA GLU A 171 3.53 1.50 15.19
C GLU A 171 2.32 0.70 15.69
N ARG A 172 1.13 1.31 15.65
CA ARG A 172 -0.13 0.64 16.01
C ARG A 172 -0.46 -0.50 15.05
N CYS A 173 -0.26 -0.32 13.75
CA CYS A 173 -0.44 -1.36 12.75
C CYS A 173 0.49 -2.56 13.01
N LEU A 174 1.76 -2.30 13.30
CA LEU A 174 2.73 -3.36 13.65
C LEU A 174 2.30 -4.16 14.87
N LYS A 175 1.81 -3.47 15.92
CA LYS A 175 1.31 -4.12 17.15
C LYS A 175 0.02 -4.89 16.93
N ALA A 176 -0.86 -4.40 16.04
CA ALA A 176 -2.15 -5.01 15.76
C ALA A 176 -2.06 -6.25 14.89
N LYS A 177 -1.05 -6.35 14.04
CA LYS A 177 -0.85 -7.45 13.11
C LYS A 177 -0.49 -8.74 13.84
N THR A 178 -1.21 -9.82 13.53
CA THR A 178 -1.08 -11.13 14.14
C THR A 178 -0.70 -12.23 13.16
N ARG A 179 -1.03 -12.08 11.87
CA ARG A 179 -0.87 -13.12 10.85
C ARG A 179 0.54 -13.14 10.24
N PRO A 180 1.36 -14.20 10.41
CA PRO A 180 2.74 -14.23 9.92
C PRO A 180 2.85 -14.46 8.41
N ASP A 181 1.77 -14.91 7.76
CA ASP A 181 1.63 -15.19 6.34
C ASP A 181 1.23 -13.96 5.50
N GLN A 182 1.26 -12.76 6.09
CA GLN A 182 1.01 -11.50 5.39
C GLN A 182 2.14 -10.52 5.67
N ALA A 183 2.68 -9.84 4.66
CA ALA A 183 3.71 -8.82 4.81
C ALA A 183 3.06 -7.45 5.05
N LEU A 184 3.47 -6.73 6.09
CA LEU A 184 3.00 -5.35 6.30
C LEU A 184 3.98 -4.36 5.73
N PHE A 185 3.56 -3.51 4.79
CA PHE A 185 4.41 -2.46 4.25
C PHE A 185 4.12 -1.13 4.95
N GLY A 186 5.19 -0.44 5.35
CA GLY A 186 5.09 0.94 5.86
C GLY A 186 4.93 1.93 4.71
N ILE A 187 4.27 3.07 4.95
CA ILE A 187 4.00 4.08 3.91
C ILE A 187 4.73 5.38 4.23
N VAL A 188 5.75 5.69 3.43
CA VAL A 188 6.47 6.97 3.52
C VAL A 188 5.55 8.08 3.03
N GLN A 189 5.20 8.98 3.94
CA GLN A 189 4.52 10.26 3.67
C GLN A 189 5.51 11.44 3.75
N GLY A 190 5.06 12.65 3.38
CA GLY A 190 5.89 13.86 3.47
C GLY A 190 5.66 14.92 2.39
N GLY A 191 4.65 14.75 1.53
CA GLY A 191 4.36 15.69 0.44
C GLY A 191 5.57 15.83 -0.49
N ILE A 192 5.86 17.07 -0.92
CA ILE A 192 7.04 17.40 -1.72
C ILE A 192 8.24 17.87 -0.88
N TYR A 193 8.17 17.75 0.46
CA TYR A 193 9.12 18.37 1.38
C TYR A 193 10.26 17.40 1.76
N PRO A 194 11.52 17.69 1.39
CA PRO A 194 12.64 16.77 1.61
C PRO A 194 12.90 16.41 3.07
N ASP A 195 12.76 17.38 3.98
CA ASP A 195 12.93 17.20 5.41
C ASP A 195 11.90 16.20 5.98
N LEU A 196 10.61 16.38 5.63
CA LEU A 196 9.54 15.50 6.08
C LEU A 196 9.64 14.10 5.46
N ARG A 197 10.03 14.00 4.18
CA ARG A 197 10.28 12.71 3.51
C ARG A 197 11.45 11.96 4.14
N THR A 198 12.51 12.68 4.49
CA THR A 198 13.69 12.09 5.16
C THR A 198 13.32 11.56 6.53
N GLN A 199 12.69 12.41 7.37
CA GLN A 199 12.20 12.02 8.68
C GLN A 199 11.28 10.79 8.60
N SER A 200 10.40 10.75 7.60
CA SER A 200 9.42 9.68 7.45
C SER A 200 10.04 8.37 7.01
N ALA A 201 10.94 8.41 6.03
CA ALA A 201 11.69 7.24 5.59
C ALA A 201 12.55 6.69 6.74
N GLU A 202 13.34 7.52 7.42
CA GLU A 202 14.18 7.10 8.54
C GLU A 202 13.35 6.47 9.67
N PHE A 203 12.26 7.12 10.09
CA PHE A 203 11.38 6.58 11.12
C PHE A 203 10.84 5.19 10.74
N LEU A 204 10.24 5.05 9.55
CA LEU A 204 9.66 3.77 9.14
C LEU A 204 10.73 2.68 8.96
N THR A 205 11.93 3.05 8.53
CA THR A 205 13.04 2.10 8.43
C THR A 205 13.51 1.59 9.79
N SER A 206 13.44 2.43 10.83
CA SER A 206 13.74 2.00 12.21
C SER A 206 12.78 0.92 12.74
N LEU A 207 11.61 0.77 12.11
CA LEU A 207 10.60 -0.24 12.45
C LEU A 207 10.74 -1.56 11.66
N ASP A 208 11.70 -1.66 10.72
CA ASP A 208 12.04 -2.86 9.93
C ASP A 208 10.86 -3.59 9.26
N PHE A 209 10.02 -2.84 8.54
CA PHE A 209 8.98 -3.45 7.69
C PHE A 209 9.59 -4.36 6.61
N PRO A 210 8.88 -5.43 6.18
CA PRO A 210 9.29 -6.25 5.04
C PRO A 210 9.32 -5.51 3.70
N GLY A 211 8.68 -4.34 3.59
CA GLY A 211 8.71 -3.47 2.42
C GLY A 211 8.19 -2.07 2.72
N TYR A 212 8.43 -1.15 1.79
CA TYR A 212 8.13 0.27 1.98
C TYR A 212 7.43 0.84 0.76
N ALA A 213 6.27 1.45 0.98
CA ALA A 213 5.58 2.20 -0.05
C ALA A 213 5.91 3.69 0.03
N ILE A 214 5.80 4.36 -1.11
CA ILE A 214 5.94 5.80 -1.26
C ILE A 214 4.53 6.33 -1.57
N GLY A 215 3.90 6.90 -0.55
CA GLY A 215 2.54 7.46 -0.61
C GLY A 215 2.52 8.98 -0.79
N GLY A 216 1.34 9.53 -1.01
CA GLY A 216 1.14 10.99 -1.11
C GLY A 216 1.83 11.63 -2.31
N LEU A 217 1.94 10.88 -3.41
CA LEU A 217 2.35 11.33 -4.74
C LEU A 217 1.26 10.97 -5.76
N ALA A 218 1.31 11.56 -6.95
CA ALA A 218 0.27 11.61 -7.95
C ALA A 218 -1.06 12.21 -7.44
N VAL A 219 -0.97 13.18 -6.53
CA VAL A 219 -2.12 13.80 -5.84
C VAL A 219 -2.21 15.31 -6.06
N GLY A 220 -1.39 15.87 -6.95
CA GLY A 220 -1.47 17.28 -7.38
C GLY A 220 -0.12 17.97 -7.53
N GLU A 221 0.97 17.30 -7.17
CA GLU A 221 2.32 17.77 -7.41
C GLU A 221 2.74 17.67 -8.89
N THR A 222 3.79 18.40 -9.26
CA THR A 222 4.37 18.34 -10.60
C THR A 222 5.27 17.11 -10.77
N LYS A 223 5.47 16.65 -12.02
CA LYS A 223 6.38 15.52 -12.30
C LYS A 223 7.80 15.73 -11.77
N PRO A 224 8.44 16.90 -11.92
CA PRO A 224 9.76 17.14 -11.32
C PRO A 224 9.78 17.01 -9.79
N GLU A 225 8.73 17.46 -9.09
CA GLU A 225 8.63 17.31 -7.63
C GLU A 225 8.48 15.84 -7.22
N MET A 226 7.64 15.09 -7.95
CA MET A 226 7.52 13.64 -7.78
C MET A 226 8.88 12.95 -7.98
N HIS A 227 9.58 13.26 -9.07
CA HIS A 227 10.88 12.66 -9.40
C HIS A 227 11.95 12.95 -8.33
N ALA A 228 12.05 14.20 -7.88
CA ALA A 228 12.98 14.59 -6.82
C ALA A 228 12.67 13.86 -5.49
N THR A 229 11.38 13.67 -5.20
CA THR A 229 10.93 12.91 -4.01
C THR A 229 11.33 11.45 -4.10
N LEU A 230 11.15 10.81 -5.27
CA LEU A 230 11.54 9.42 -5.50
C LEU A 230 13.04 9.23 -5.34
N GLU A 231 13.85 10.12 -5.91
CA GLU A 231 15.30 10.07 -5.80
C GLU A 231 15.78 10.16 -4.35
N LEU A 232 15.22 11.10 -3.58
CA LEU A 232 15.53 11.27 -2.16
C LEU A 232 15.17 10.03 -1.34
N VAL A 233 13.93 9.56 -1.46
CA VAL A 233 13.45 8.40 -0.69
C VAL A 233 14.21 7.14 -1.08
N ASN A 234 14.61 7.01 -2.35
CA ASN A 234 15.43 5.90 -2.83
C ASN A 234 16.79 5.82 -2.13
N ASP A 235 17.39 6.96 -1.81
CA ASP A 235 18.73 7.01 -1.21
C ASP A 235 18.69 6.64 0.29
N ILE A 236 17.52 6.69 0.93
CA ILE A 236 17.32 6.40 2.35
C ILE A 236 16.81 4.98 2.60
N LEU A 237 15.84 4.51 1.79
CA LEU A 237 15.20 3.22 2.03
C LEU A 237 16.18 2.04 1.88
N PRO A 238 16.03 0.93 2.64
CA PRO A 238 16.90 -0.24 2.52
C PRO A 238 16.87 -0.83 1.10
N GLN A 239 18.04 -1.19 0.58
CA GLN A 239 18.16 -1.73 -0.78
C GLN A 239 17.63 -3.16 -0.89
N ASN A 240 17.68 -3.92 0.20
CA ASN A 240 17.23 -5.31 0.33
C ASN A 240 15.74 -5.43 0.66
N LYS A 241 14.95 -4.37 0.42
CA LYS A 241 13.50 -4.36 0.63
C LYS A 241 12.81 -3.82 -0.64
N PRO A 242 11.64 -4.36 -1.01
CA PRO A 242 10.87 -3.87 -2.14
C PRO A 242 10.36 -2.45 -1.85
N ARG A 243 10.16 -1.69 -2.93
CA ARG A 243 9.61 -0.34 -2.86
C ARG A 243 8.41 -0.23 -3.77
N TYR A 244 7.33 0.35 -3.24
CA TYR A 244 6.06 0.43 -3.95
C TYR A 244 5.63 1.89 -4.11
N LEU A 245 5.68 2.41 -5.34
CA LEU A 245 5.14 3.72 -5.68
C LEU A 245 3.61 3.63 -5.84
N MET A 246 2.88 4.23 -4.89
CA MET A 246 1.42 4.12 -4.85
C MET A 246 0.74 5.08 -5.83
N GLY A 247 -0.30 4.62 -6.53
CA GLY A 247 -1.18 5.47 -7.33
C GLY A 247 -0.63 5.92 -8.69
N VAL A 248 0.53 5.41 -9.10
CA VAL A 248 1.18 5.73 -10.39
C VAL A 248 1.03 4.56 -11.36
N GLY A 249 0.72 4.86 -12.62
CA GLY A 249 0.47 3.80 -13.61
C GLY A 249 0.50 4.18 -15.09
N THR A 250 0.84 5.43 -15.46
CA THR A 250 1.04 5.73 -16.88
C THR A 250 2.35 5.10 -17.36
N PRO A 251 2.47 4.66 -18.63
CA PRO A 251 3.68 3.98 -19.10
C PRO A 251 4.97 4.78 -18.89
N GLU A 252 4.93 6.10 -19.11
CA GLU A 252 6.08 6.99 -18.86
C GLU A 252 6.45 7.02 -17.39
N ASP A 253 5.46 7.18 -16.50
CA ASP A 253 5.72 7.23 -15.06
C ASP A 253 6.25 5.90 -14.50
N LEU A 254 5.87 4.76 -15.09
CA LEU A 254 6.42 3.46 -14.71
C LEU A 254 7.92 3.41 -15.03
N VAL A 255 8.33 3.88 -16.22
CA VAL A 255 9.75 3.92 -16.60
C VAL A 255 10.52 4.90 -15.71
N GLU A 256 9.99 6.10 -15.49
CA GLU A 256 10.62 7.11 -14.63
C GLU A 256 10.69 6.67 -13.16
N GLY A 257 9.67 5.96 -12.67
CA GLY A 257 9.66 5.35 -11.34
C GLY A 257 10.75 4.31 -11.19
N VAL A 258 10.81 3.34 -12.11
CA VAL A 258 11.83 2.28 -12.13
C VAL A 258 13.24 2.85 -12.23
N ALA A 259 13.44 3.87 -13.07
CA ALA A 259 14.73 4.55 -13.20
C ALA A 259 15.21 5.21 -11.89
N ARG A 260 14.31 5.39 -10.91
CA ARG A 260 14.58 6.00 -9.59
C ARG A 260 14.50 5.00 -8.43
N GLY A 261 14.41 3.70 -8.70
CA GLY A 261 14.54 2.61 -7.73
C GLY A 261 13.22 1.99 -7.32
#